data_AF-A7HV99-F1
#
_entry.id   AF-A7HV99-F1
#
_cell.length_a   1.000
_cell.length_b   1.000
_cell.length_c   1.000
_cell.angle_alpha   90.00
_cell.angle_beta   90.00
_cell.angle_gamma   90.00
#
_symmetry.space_group_name_H-M   'P 1'
#
loop_
_entity.id
_entity.type
_entity.pdbx_description
1 polymer ?
#
loop_
_entity_poly.entity_id
_entity_poly.type
_entity_poly.pdbx_seq_one_letter_code
_entity_poly.pdbx_strand_id
1 'polypeptide(L)'
;MRHILFGGVLAASVLFGASAWAQDEVNWMALPEDRAALAELDNEQSRAVRAAVRYCEAFLRSSHQGNPCVFTDVDRAMRRTDNAALRAYHFALPRTLRYQEIRNQGLAIDRVLQQRNKRLQ
;
A
#
# COMPACT_ATOMS: atom_id res chain seq x y z
N MET A 1 -58.94 18.08 -29.21
CA MET A 1 -57.96 19.17 -29.42
C MET A 1 -56.64 18.76 -28.79
N ARG A 2 -55.56 19.10 -29.47
CA ARG A 2 -54.14 18.74 -29.26
C ARG A 2 -53.55 19.44 -28.01
N HIS A 3 -52.25 19.21 -27.76
CA HIS A 3 -51.26 19.88 -26.86
C HIS A 3 -50.77 18.89 -25.77
N ILE A 4 -49.80 17.99 -25.99
CA ILE A 4 -48.34 18.10 -26.25
C ILE A 4 -47.55 18.89 -25.18
N LEU A 5 -46.87 18.10 -24.31
CA LEU A 5 -45.51 18.18 -23.72
C LEU A 5 -45.02 19.43 -22.98
N PHE A 6 -44.44 19.24 -21.79
CA PHE A 6 -43.12 19.72 -21.32
C PHE A 6 -42.69 18.83 -20.12
N GLY A 7 -41.60 18.06 -20.16
CA GLY A 7 -40.23 18.52 -19.83
C GLY A 7 -40.12 18.72 -18.31
N GLY A 8 -39.61 17.79 -17.49
CA GLY A 8 -38.22 17.32 -17.48
C GLY A 8 -37.49 17.98 -16.31
N VAL A 9 -37.30 17.27 -15.19
CA VAL A 9 -36.24 17.54 -14.20
C VAL A 9 -35.77 16.21 -13.61
N LEU A 10 -34.69 15.67 -14.20
CA LEU A 10 -33.85 14.68 -13.54
C LEU A 10 -33.05 15.42 -12.46
N ALA A 11 -33.48 15.31 -11.20
CA ALA A 11 -32.69 15.75 -10.08
C ALA A 11 -31.51 14.77 -9.90
N ALA A 12 -30.40 15.05 -10.59
CA ALA A 12 -29.12 14.43 -10.32
C ALA A 12 -28.60 14.97 -8.98
N SER A 13 -28.94 14.29 -7.89
CA SER A 13 -28.29 14.51 -6.60
C SER A 13 -26.83 14.06 -6.72
N VAL A 14 -25.96 15.05 -6.84
CA VAL A 14 -24.51 14.92 -6.77
C VAL A 14 -24.16 14.18 -5.48
N LEU A 15 -23.74 12.92 -5.63
CA LEU A 15 -23.12 12.16 -4.56
C LEU A 15 -21.93 12.98 -4.07
N PHE A 16 -22.01 13.44 -2.83
CA PHE A 16 -20.85 13.91 -2.08
C PHE A 16 -19.85 12.74 -2.04
N GLY A 17 -18.91 12.76 -2.97
CA GLY A 17 -17.72 11.94 -2.91
C GLY A 17 -16.99 12.34 -1.64
N ALA A 18 -17.20 11.59 -0.57
CA ALA A 18 -16.27 11.57 0.53
C ALA A 18 -14.92 11.23 -0.10
N SER A 19 -14.05 12.24 -0.22
CA SER A 19 -12.63 12.05 -0.41
C SER A 19 -12.10 11.40 0.85
N ALA A 20 -12.41 10.11 1.01
CA ALA A 20 -11.68 9.24 1.88
C ALA A 20 -10.26 9.26 1.31
N TRP A 21 -9.40 10.04 1.96
CA TRP A 21 -8.00 9.72 2.01
C TRP A 21 -7.97 8.34 2.64
N ALA A 22 -8.10 7.30 1.81
CA ALA A 22 -7.92 5.94 2.24
C ALA A 22 -6.46 5.88 2.69
N GLN A 23 -6.23 6.11 3.99
CA GLN A 23 -5.05 5.55 4.62
C GLN A 23 -5.11 4.09 4.24
N ASP A 24 -4.06 3.58 3.59
CA ASP A 24 -4.01 2.19 3.15
C ASP A 24 -4.12 1.32 4.40
N GLU A 25 -5.36 0.95 4.73
CA GLU A 25 -5.68 0.25 5.95
C GLU A 25 -5.05 -1.14 5.84
N VAL A 26 -4.30 -1.50 6.85
CA VAL A 26 -3.58 -2.76 6.86
C VAL A 26 -4.60 -3.87 7.12
N ASN A 27 -4.79 -4.76 6.16
CA ASN A 27 -5.53 -6.00 6.37
C ASN A 27 -4.67 -6.96 7.21
N TRP A 28 -4.74 -6.82 8.54
CA TRP A 28 -3.97 -7.63 9.49
C TRP A 28 -4.30 -9.13 9.40
N MET A 29 -5.52 -9.48 8.98
CA MET A 29 -5.95 -10.86 8.77
C MET A 29 -5.28 -11.54 7.56
N ALA A 30 -4.83 -10.75 6.56
CA ALA A 30 -4.12 -11.27 5.40
C ALA A 30 -2.64 -11.56 5.68
N LEU A 31 -2.10 -11.13 6.81
CA LEU A 31 -0.71 -11.36 7.18
C LEU A 31 -0.53 -12.77 7.77
N PRO A 32 0.47 -13.53 7.32
CA PRO A 32 0.81 -14.81 7.93
C PRO A 32 1.42 -14.63 9.33
N GLU A 33 1.27 -15.66 10.16
CA GLU A 33 1.89 -15.75 11.50
C GLU A 33 3.31 -16.31 11.45
N ASP A 34 3.60 -17.04 10.37
CA ASP A 34 4.87 -17.69 10.16
C ASP A 34 5.94 -16.67 9.71
N ARG A 35 7.10 -16.74 10.35
CA ARG A 35 8.25 -15.89 10.02
C ARG A 35 8.78 -16.17 8.62
N ALA A 36 8.79 -17.42 8.16
CA ALA A 36 9.32 -17.76 6.84
C ALA A 36 8.41 -17.19 5.74
N ALA A 37 7.09 -17.32 5.89
CA ALA A 37 6.13 -16.69 4.99
C ALA A 37 6.27 -15.16 4.97
N LEU A 38 6.49 -14.52 6.12
CA LEU A 38 6.77 -13.07 6.17
C LEU A 38 8.11 -12.70 5.52
N ALA A 39 9.12 -13.56 5.60
CA ALA A 39 10.40 -13.35 4.92
C ALA A 39 10.24 -13.38 3.39
N GLU A 40 9.38 -14.24 2.86
CA GLU A 40 9.06 -14.24 1.42
C GLU A 40 8.36 -12.95 0.99
N LEU A 41 7.38 -12.48 1.77
CA LEU A 41 6.74 -11.18 1.52
C LEU A 41 7.74 -10.02 1.64
N ASP A 42 8.69 -10.10 2.57
CA ASP A 42 9.77 -9.12 2.73
C ASP A 42 10.70 -9.07 1.51
N ASN A 43 11.05 -10.24 0.98
CA ASN A 43 11.86 -10.37 -0.23
C ASN A 43 11.12 -9.80 -1.44
N GLU A 44 9.83 -10.12 -1.62
CA GLU A 44 8.99 -9.56 -2.68
C GLU A 44 8.88 -8.03 -2.60
N GLN A 45 8.59 -7.50 -1.41
CA GLN A 45 8.48 -6.06 -1.20
C GLN A 45 9.83 -5.36 -1.45
N SER A 46 10.94 -5.95 -0.99
CA SER A 46 12.29 -5.41 -1.22
C SER A 46 12.67 -5.44 -2.71
N ARG A 47 12.24 -6.45 -3.47
CA ARG A 47 12.40 -6.46 -4.94
C ARG A 47 11.66 -5.30 -5.60
N ALA A 48 10.45 -4.99 -5.16
CA ALA A 48 9.71 -3.83 -5.66
C ALA A 48 10.39 -2.50 -5.33
N VAL A 49 10.95 -2.34 -4.12
CA VAL A 49 11.75 -1.16 -3.76
C VAL A 49 12.95 -1.02 -4.69
N ARG A 50 13.74 -2.09 -4.91
CA ARG A 50 14.89 -2.06 -5.82
C ARG A 50 14.50 -1.75 -7.27
N ALA A 51 13.35 -2.24 -7.72
CA ALA A 51 12.82 -1.92 -9.05
C ALA A 51 12.49 -0.43 -9.17
N ALA A 52 11.80 0.14 -8.18
CA ALA A 52 11.48 1.57 -8.14
C ALA A 52 12.74 2.44 -8.05
N VAL A 53 13.75 2.03 -7.28
CA VAL A 53 15.05 2.73 -7.21
C VAL A 53 15.73 2.79 -8.57
N ARG A 54 15.73 1.68 -9.32
CA ARG A 54 16.27 1.65 -10.69
C ARG A 54 15.45 2.54 -11.64
N TYR A 55 14.13 2.44 -11.59
CA TYR A 55 13.24 3.24 -12.44
C TYR A 55 13.38 4.74 -12.19
N CYS A 56 13.57 5.13 -10.93
CA CYS A 56 13.71 6.53 -10.51
C CYS A 56 15.16 7.03 -10.44
N GLU A 57 16.13 6.21 -10.88
CA GLU A 57 17.57 6.50 -10.84
C GLU A 57 18.10 6.95 -9.46
N ALA A 58 17.53 6.41 -8.38
CA ALA A 58 17.71 6.90 -7.02
C ALA A 58 18.88 6.25 -6.25
N PHE A 59 20.04 6.03 -6.88
CA PHE A 59 21.09 5.13 -6.37
C PHE A 59 21.93 5.64 -5.19
N LEU A 60 21.91 6.94 -4.89
CA LEU A 60 22.85 7.57 -3.95
C LEU A 60 22.43 7.48 -2.47
N ARG A 61 21.40 6.70 -2.14
CA ARG A 61 20.83 6.61 -0.78
C ARG A 61 20.38 5.19 -0.49
N SER A 62 20.51 4.75 0.76
CA SER A 62 19.97 3.45 1.22
C SER A 62 18.50 3.51 1.62
N SER A 63 17.99 4.70 1.93
CA SER A 63 16.60 4.96 2.28
C SER A 63 15.97 5.95 1.30
N HIS A 64 14.79 5.60 0.82
CA HIS A 64 14.05 6.36 -0.19
C HIS A 64 12.72 6.89 0.33
N GLN A 65 12.52 6.93 1.66
CA GLN A 65 11.28 7.42 2.28
C GLN A 65 10.92 8.87 1.93
N GLY A 66 11.95 9.66 1.58
CA GLY A 66 11.86 11.06 1.15
C GLY A 66 12.08 11.27 -0.36
N ASN A 67 12.10 10.20 -1.17
CA ASN A 67 12.14 10.29 -2.63
C ASN A 67 10.72 10.04 -3.19
N PRO A 68 10.02 11.09 -3.69
CA PRO A 68 8.64 10.96 -4.18
C PRO A 68 8.45 10.00 -5.33
N CYS A 69 9.42 9.90 -6.24
CA CYS A 69 9.36 8.94 -7.33
C CYS A 69 9.33 7.51 -6.76
N VAL A 70 10.28 7.17 -5.88
CA VAL A 70 10.39 5.82 -5.32
C VAL A 70 9.19 5.46 -4.45
N PHE A 71 8.82 6.27 -3.46
CA PHE A 71 7.74 5.87 -2.55
C PHE A 71 6.38 5.80 -3.27
N THR A 72 6.11 6.70 -4.22
CA THR A 72 4.84 6.70 -4.95
C THR A 72 4.76 5.51 -5.90
N ASP A 73 5.86 5.13 -6.54
CA ASP A 73 5.92 3.97 -7.43
C ASP A 73 5.72 2.66 -6.66
N VAL A 74 6.44 2.47 -5.55
CA VAL A 74 6.27 1.28 -4.70
C VAL A 74 4.85 1.21 -4.14
N ASP A 75 4.31 2.31 -3.60
CA ASP A 75 2.95 2.31 -3.07
C ASP A 75 1.91 1.99 -4.16
N ARG A 76 2.10 2.52 -5.38
CA ARG A 76 1.23 2.21 -6.52
C ARG A 76 1.30 0.72 -6.89
N ALA A 77 2.49 0.14 -6.95
CA ALA A 77 2.68 -1.27 -7.24
C ALA A 77 1.99 -2.15 -6.18
N MET A 78 2.14 -1.80 -4.90
CA MET A 78 1.53 -2.54 -3.78
C MET A 78 0.02 -2.39 -3.71
N ARG A 79 -0.55 -1.27 -4.18
CA ARG A 79 -2.02 -1.14 -4.30
C ARG A 79 -2.57 -2.00 -5.43
N ARG A 80 -1.82 -2.17 -6.52
CA ARG A 80 -2.24 -2.91 -7.72
C ARG A 80 -1.98 -4.42 -7.69
N THR A 81 -1.16 -4.90 -6.75
CA THR A 81 -0.89 -6.35 -6.64
C THR A 81 -2.16 -7.14 -6.29
N ASP A 82 -2.34 -8.33 -6.84
CA ASP A 82 -3.42 -9.23 -6.43
C ASP A 82 -3.09 -9.98 -5.12
N ASN A 83 -1.81 -9.96 -4.70
CA ASN A 83 -1.38 -10.58 -3.45
C ASN A 83 -1.76 -9.70 -2.24
N ALA A 84 -2.89 -10.01 -1.61
CA ALA A 84 -3.38 -9.29 -0.44
C ALA A 84 -2.40 -9.31 0.75
N ALA A 85 -1.66 -10.42 0.95
CA ALA A 85 -0.67 -10.54 2.01
C ALA A 85 0.53 -9.62 1.75
N LEU A 86 1.02 -9.55 0.52
CA LEU A 86 2.11 -8.63 0.12
C LEU A 86 1.70 -7.16 0.30
N ARG A 87 0.49 -6.81 -0.14
CA ARG A 87 -0.05 -5.46 0.07
C ARG A 87 -0.14 -5.13 1.55
N ALA A 88 -0.70 -6.04 2.36
CA ALA A 88 -0.79 -5.86 3.81
C ALA A 88 0.60 -5.72 4.44
N TYR A 89 1.58 -6.53 4.03
CA TYR A 89 2.94 -6.49 4.53
C TYR A 89 3.59 -5.13 4.29
N HIS A 90 3.49 -4.61 3.06
CA HIS A 90 4.01 -3.30 2.70
C HIS A 90 3.45 -2.19 3.60
N PHE A 91 2.13 -2.15 3.79
CA PHE A 91 1.48 -1.11 4.58
C PHE A 91 1.63 -1.31 6.09
N ALA A 92 1.87 -2.54 6.56
CA ALA A 92 2.21 -2.84 7.95
C ALA A 92 3.62 -2.36 8.34
N LEU A 93 4.55 -2.30 7.38
CA LEU A 93 5.91 -1.84 7.65
C LEU A 93 5.92 -0.37 8.10
N PRO A 94 6.70 -0.03 9.15
CA PRO A 94 7.02 1.36 9.46
C PRO A 94 7.61 2.06 8.23
N ARG A 95 7.24 3.32 8.00
CA ARG A 95 7.71 4.11 6.85
C ARG A 95 9.25 4.11 6.74
N THR A 96 9.92 4.09 7.89
CA THR A 96 11.38 4.05 7.99
C THR A 96 12.00 2.81 7.40
N LEU A 97 11.32 1.66 7.41
CA LEU A 97 11.80 0.38 6.87
C LEU A 97 11.22 0.07 5.48
N ARG A 98 10.01 0.56 5.20
CA ARG A 98 9.24 0.25 3.98
C ARG A 98 9.96 0.59 2.68
N TYR A 99 10.75 1.66 2.67
CA TYR A 99 11.47 2.14 1.48
C TYR A 99 12.99 2.08 1.64
N GLN A 100 13.50 1.16 2.46
CA GLN A 100 14.93 0.88 2.56
C GLN A 100 15.31 -0.20 1.55
N GLU A 101 16.34 0.06 0.74
CA GLU A 101 16.86 -0.90 -0.25
C GLU A 101 17.60 -2.07 0.42
N ILE A 102 18.30 -1.74 1.51
CA ILE A 102 19.06 -2.66 2.36
C ILE A 102 18.55 -2.47 3.78
N ARG A 103 17.53 -3.24 4.16
CA ARG A 103 17.00 -3.27 5.53
C ARG A 103 17.38 -4.54 6.27
N ASN A 104 17.39 -4.47 7.60
CA ASN A 104 17.40 -5.66 8.44
C ASN A 104 16.04 -6.36 8.35
N GLN A 105 16.00 -7.48 7.61
CA GLN A 105 14.79 -8.28 7.39
C GLN A 105 14.20 -8.82 8.70
N GLY A 106 15.04 -9.33 9.61
CA GLY A 106 14.57 -9.84 10.90
C GLY A 106 13.83 -8.78 11.71
N LEU A 107 14.40 -7.56 11.78
CA LEU A 107 13.76 -6.41 12.43
C LEU A 107 12.43 -6.04 11.75
N ALA A 108 12.35 -6.08 10.42
CA ALA A 108 11.13 -5.76 9.69
C ALA A 108 10.00 -6.75 10.01
N ILE A 109 10.32 -8.04 9.95
CA ILE A 109 9.41 -9.15 10.29
C ILE A 109 8.93 -9.04 11.74
N ASP A 110 9.85 -8.81 12.69
CA ASP A 110 9.53 -8.66 14.11
C ASP A 110 8.51 -7.54 14.35
N ARG A 111 8.71 -6.40 13.69
CA ARG A 111 7.82 -5.25 13.79
C ARG A 111 6.43 -5.57 13.24
N VAL A 112 6.35 -6.24 12.09
CA VAL A 112 5.07 -6.63 11.48
C VAL A 112 4.34 -7.65 12.35
N LEU A 113 5.03 -8.70 12.84
CA LEU A 113 4.46 -9.69 13.75
C LEU A 113 3.94 -9.07 15.04
N GLN A 114 4.74 -8.20 15.67
CA GLN A 114 4.34 -7.52 16.89
C GLN A 114 3.08 -6.67 16.68
N GLN A 115 2.98 -5.95 15.56
CA GLN A 115 1.81 -5.14 15.25
C GLN A 115 0.59 -5.99 14.93
N ARG A 116 0.75 -7.04 14.12
CA ARG A 116 -0.32 -8.00 13.82
C ARG A 116 -0.92 -8.58 15.09
N ASN A 117 -0.08 -9.11 15.98
CA ASN A 117 -0.55 -9.74 17.22
C ASN A 117 -1.26 -8.74 18.14
N LYS A 118 -0.83 -7.47 18.17
CA LYS A 118 -1.52 -6.41 18.93
C LYS A 118 -2.86 -6.01 18.35
N ARG A 119 -3.07 -6.21 17.04
CA ARG A 119 -4.28 -5.75 16.32
C ARG A 119 -5.35 -6.83 16.21
N LEU A 120 -4.97 -8.09 16.39
CA LEU A 120 -5.86 -9.26 16.31
C LEU A 120 -6.18 -9.87 17.69
N GLN A 121 -5.62 -9.31 18.76
CA GLN A 121 -6.03 -9.56 20.15
C GLN A 121 -7.23 -8.67 20.50
#